data_AF-A6QT71-F1
#
_entry.id   AF-A6QT71-F1
#
_cell.length_a   1.000
_cell.length_b   1.000
_cell.length_c   1.000
_cell.angle_alpha   90.00
_cell.angle_beta   90.00
_cell.angle_gamma   90.00
#
_symmetry.space_group_name_H-M   'P 1'
#
loop_
_entity.id
_entity.type
_entity.pdbx_description
1 polymer ?
#
loop_
_entity_poly.entity_id
_entity_poly.type
_entity_poly.pdbx_seq_one_letter_code
_entity_poly.pdbx_strand_id
1 'polypeptide(L)'
;MVDIGAAIIAAEQRVEDCKNRWATEESYKLRPLNFSETPSNNVVRDAIGLMKEPQDWHTLVPLLRGLHSSKRTPNFLLWEFIVRKAGEAGMNSVIIDCAEQSHRTGFSLGDYMLAELLFSNLHTKAESAGYKGAEVETALRQAKRVAVLMNSEDHAPVDKMKPDPRRHPNIISVLLELSAAHALDAFGGKDTLGDVRSYAEKLLGTWVLRGKFDSIKYPKKNIRKVTDLPSVRKGIEMALQVEEIKKDGKLSQALRERLRELKTPADGARA
;
A
#
# COMPACT_ATOMS: atom_id res chain seq x y z
N MET A 1 10.47 41.36 26.33
CA MET A 1 9.01 41.61 26.26
C MET A 1 8.60 41.26 24.84
N VAL A 2 7.86 40.16 24.65
CA VAL A 2 7.39 39.76 23.31
C VAL A 2 6.27 40.74 22.95
N ASP A 3 6.41 41.42 21.80
CA ASP A 3 5.42 42.38 21.31
C ASP A 3 4.14 41.64 20.90
N ILE A 4 3.18 41.60 21.83
CA ILE A 4 1.89 40.93 21.68
C ILE A 4 1.12 41.53 20.49
N GLY A 5 1.33 42.80 20.15
CA GLY A 5 0.69 43.46 19.01
C GLY A 5 1.14 42.88 17.67
N ALA A 6 2.45 42.65 17.50
CA ALA A 6 2.99 42.04 16.29
C ALA A 6 2.53 40.58 16.10
N ALA A 7 2.36 39.84 17.20
CA ALA A 7 1.87 38.47 17.17
C ALA A 7 0.37 38.38 16.78
N ILE A 8 -0.46 39.32 17.24
CA ILE A 8 -1.88 39.40 16.89
C ILE A 8 -2.05 39.76 15.42
N ILE A 9 -1.33 40.76 14.93
CA ILE A 9 -1.38 41.18 13.52
C ILE A 9 -0.92 40.04 12.60
N ALA A 10 0.15 39.33 12.95
CA ALA A 10 0.62 38.18 12.18
C ALA A 10 -0.37 36.99 12.20
N ALA A 11 -1.15 36.83 13.29
CA ALA A 11 -2.20 35.82 13.37
C ALA A 11 -3.42 36.20 12.52
N GLU A 12 -3.82 37.48 12.52
CA GLU A 12 -4.89 38.01 11.68
C GLU A 12 -4.54 37.92 10.20
N GLN A 13 -3.30 38.27 9.82
CA GLN A 13 -2.82 38.11 8.44
C GLN A 13 -2.83 36.64 8.00
N ARG A 14 -2.44 35.70 8.87
CA ARG A 14 -2.50 34.26 8.56
C ARG A 14 -3.92 33.73 8.41
N VAL A 15 -4.87 34.28 9.18
CA VAL A 15 -6.29 33.94 9.05
C VAL A 15 -6.84 34.45 7.72
N GLU A 16 -6.46 35.67 7.32
CA GLU A 16 -6.90 36.27 6.06
C GLU A 16 -6.26 35.60 4.84
N ASP A 17 -4.97 35.25 4.91
CA ASP A 17 -4.25 34.46 3.91
C ASP A 17 -4.82 33.04 3.76
N CYS A 18 -5.43 32.48 4.81
CA CYS A 18 -6.14 31.21 4.79
C CYS A 18 -7.52 31.31 4.13
N LYS A 19 -8.25 32.43 4.32
CA LYS A 19 -9.52 32.68 3.62
C LYS A 19 -9.31 32.86 2.12
N ASN A 20 -8.27 33.59 1.73
CA ASN A 20 -8.01 33.91 0.32
C ASN A 20 -7.44 32.74 -0.49
N ARG A 21 -6.91 31.69 0.17
CA ARG A 21 -6.31 30.54 -0.52
C ARG A 21 -7.33 29.53 -1.07
N TRP A 22 -8.61 29.66 -0.74
CA TRP A 22 -9.69 28.76 -1.16
C TRP A 22 -10.93 29.50 -1.69
N ALA A 23 -10.82 30.81 -1.94
CA ALA A 23 -11.91 31.58 -2.51
C ALA A 23 -12.02 31.33 -4.01
N THR A 24 -12.85 30.36 -4.41
CA THR A 24 -13.59 30.49 -5.67
C THR A 24 -14.50 31.71 -5.52
N GLU A 25 -14.60 32.59 -6.52
CA GLU A 25 -15.40 33.84 -6.49
C GLU A 25 -16.92 33.62 -6.27
N GLU A 26 -17.36 32.38 -6.08
CA GLU A 26 -18.75 32.02 -5.81
C GLU A 26 -19.08 32.08 -4.32
N SER A 27 -19.97 32.99 -3.95
CA SER A 27 -20.54 33.03 -2.59
C SER A 27 -21.47 31.82 -2.37
N TYR A 28 -21.06 30.87 -1.54
CA TYR A 28 -21.93 29.76 -1.13
C TYR A 28 -22.75 30.13 0.11
N LYS A 29 -24.06 29.84 0.08
CA LYS A 29 -24.95 29.99 1.25
C LYS A 29 -25.04 28.65 1.99
N LEU A 30 -24.52 28.61 3.21
CA LEU A 30 -24.70 27.46 4.10
C LEU A 30 -26.12 27.47 4.67
N ARG A 31 -26.75 26.29 4.73
CA ARG A 31 -27.98 26.07 5.49
C ARG A 31 -27.69 25.23 6.74
N PRO A 32 -28.41 25.42 7.85
CA PRO A 32 -28.39 24.45 8.94
C PRO A 32 -28.67 23.05 8.41
N LEU A 33 -27.83 22.10 8.80
CA LEU A 33 -27.92 20.69 8.43
C LEU A 33 -28.17 19.88 9.70
N ASN A 34 -29.16 18.98 9.68
CA ASN A 34 -29.38 18.06 10.79
C ASN A 34 -28.30 16.97 10.81
N PHE A 35 -27.94 16.46 11.98
CA PHE A 35 -26.92 15.40 12.08
C PHE A 35 -27.33 14.13 11.29
N SER A 36 -28.62 13.79 11.26
CA SER A 36 -29.17 12.67 10.48
C SER A 36 -29.03 12.84 8.96
N GLU A 37 -28.86 14.07 8.48
CA GLU A 37 -28.65 14.40 7.06
C GLU A 37 -27.17 14.35 6.68
N THR A 38 -26.26 14.11 7.63
CA THR A 38 -24.84 13.97 7.32
C THR A 38 -24.63 12.75 6.42
N PRO A 39 -23.89 12.89 5.29
CA PRO A 39 -23.65 11.77 4.38
C PRO A 39 -23.08 10.57 5.14
N SER A 40 -23.40 9.32 4.82
CA SER A 40 -22.80 8.16 5.50
C SER A 40 -21.56 7.63 4.76
N ASN A 41 -20.86 6.64 5.32
CA ASN A 41 -19.78 5.94 4.60
C ASN A 41 -20.29 5.21 3.33
N ASN A 42 -21.59 4.93 3.22
CA ASN A 42 -22.16 4.35 2.00
C ASN A 42 -22.14 5.36 0.85
N VAL A 43 -22.42 6.63 1.13
CA VAL A 43 -22.32 7.69 0.10
C VAL A 43 -20.91 7.79 -0.46
N VAL A 44 -19.89 7.67 0.39
CA VAL A 44 -18.49 7.63 -0.04
C VAL A 44 -18.22 6.40 -0.90
N ARG A 45 -18.66 5.22 -0.46
CA ARG A 45 -18.54 3.97 -1.23
C ARG A 45 -19.19 4.09 -2.61
N ASP A 46 -20.39 4.65 -2.68
CA ASP A 46 -21.14 4.82 -3.92
C ASP A 46 -20.41 5.78 -4.86
N ALA A 47 -19.90 6.90 -4.34
CA ALA A 47 -19.08 7.85 -5.11
C ALA A 47 -17.83 7.19 -5.70
N ILE A 48 -17.10 6.38 -4.93
CA ILE A 48 -15.95 5.61 -5.43
C ILE A 48 -16.41 4.59 -6.47
N GLY A 49 -17.58 3.97 -6.29
CA GLY A 49 -18.17 3.03 -7.24
C GLY A 49 -18.51 3.65 -8.59
N LEU A 50 -18.66 4.99 -8.65
CA LEU A 50 -18.90 5.75 -9.87
C LEU A 50 -17.61 6.18 -10.58
N MET A 51 -16.44 6.09 -9.94
CA MET A 51 -15.15 6.40 -10.60
C MET A 51 -14.83 5.30 -11.63
N LYS A 52 -14.84 5.65 -12.92
CA LYS A 52 -14.59 4.71 -14.04
C LYS A 52 -13.35 5.08 -14.81
N GLU A 53 -13.19 6.36 -15.12
CA GLU A 53 -12.09 6.85 -15.90
C GLU A 53 -10.91 7.24 -15.00
N PRO A 54 -9.65 7.19 -15.49
CA PRO A 54 -8.48 7.61 -14.71
C PRO A 54 -8.62 9.01 -14.08
N GLN A 55 -9.28 9.93 -14.78
CA GLN A 55 -9.52 11.29 -14.30
C GLN A 55 -10.40 11.34 -13.05
N ASP A 56 -11.38 10.43 -12.93
CA ASP A 56 -12.26 10.36 -11.76
C ASP A 56 -11.46 10.01 -10.51
N TRP A 57 -10.48 9.12 -10.64
CA TRP A 57 -9.63 8.69 -9.54
C TRP A 57 -8.75 9.81 -8.98
N HIS A 58 -8.38 10.81 -9.78
CA HIS A 58 -7.64 11.97 -9.29
C HIS A 58 -8.44 12.81 -8.29
N THR A 59 -9.78 12.65 -8.23
CA THR A 59 -10.63 13.28 -7.20
C THR A 59 -10.58 12.57 -5.85
N LEU A 60 -9.96 11.39 -5.77
CA LEU A 60 -9.89 10.61 -4.52
C LEU A 60 -9.09 11.34 -3.43
N VAL A 61 -7.95 11.95 -3.78
CA VAL A 61 -7.11 12.69 -2.82
C VAL A 61 -7.88 13.86 -2.17
N PRO A 62 -8.51 14.80 -2.92
CA PRO A 62 -9.28 15.87 -2.29
C PRO A 62 -10.50 15.36 -1.51
N LEU A 63 -11.18 14.30 -1.98
CA LEU A 63 -12.28 13.67 -1.24
C LEU A 63 -11.81 13.15 0.13
N LEU A 64 -10.73 12.37 0.17
CA LEU A 64 -10.19 11.81 1.40
C LEU A 64 -9.64 12.89 2.33
N ARG A 65 -9.06 13.96 1.77
CA ARG A 65 -8.66 15.13 2.56
C ARG A 65 -9.84 15.77 3.26
N GLY A 66 -10.93 16.02 2.54
CA GLY A 66 -12.17 16.58 3.11
C GLY A 66 -12.75 15.71 4.22
N LEU A 67 -12.79 14.39 4.01
CA LEU A 67 -13.21 13.42 5.01
C LEU A 67 -12.32 13.43 6.26
N HIS A 68 -11.00 13.42 6.08
CA HIS A 68 -10.05 13.42 7.18
C HIS A 68 -10.12 14.73 7.99
N SER A 69 -10.13 15.89 7.32
CA SER A 69 -10.27 17.21 7.99
C SER A 69 -11.59 17.35 8.74
N SER A 70 -12.64 16.65 8.29
CA SER A 70 -13.93 16.60 8.98
C SER A 70 -13.98 15.57 10.13
N LYS A 71 -12.86 14.92 10.47
CA LYS A 71 -12.77 13.81 11.45
C LYS A 71 -13.65 12.61 11.09
N ARG A 72 -13.86 12.39 9.80
CA ARG A 72 -14.71 11.33 9.22
C ARG A 72 -13.88 10.35 8.41
N THR A 73 -12.79 9.86 8.99
CA THR A 73 -11.90 8.92 8.31
C THR A 73 -12.63 7.63 7.92
N PRO A 74 -12.37 7.08 6.72
CA PRO A 74 -12.90 5.79 6.33
C PRO A 74 -12.54 4.71 7.36
N ASN A 75 -13.49 3.80 7.62
CA ASN A 75 -13.18 2.59 8.38
C ASN A 75 -12.40 1.60 7.53
N PHE A 76 -11.85 0.55 8.16
CA PHE A 76 -11.06 -0.46 7.47
C PHE A 76 -11.75 -1.06 6.23
N LEU A 77 -13.03 -1.42 6.32
CA LEU A 77 -13.78 -2.02 5.21
C LEU A 77 -13.95 -1.06 4.03
N LEU A 78 -14.07 0.24 4.29
CA LEU A 78 -14.12 1.24 3.24
C LEU A 78 -12.73 1.47 2.64
N TRP A 79 -11.66 1.50 3.45
CA TRP A 79 -10.30 1.59 2.95
C TRP A 79 -9.92 0.42 2.04
N GLU A 80 -10.23 -0.79 2.48
CA GLU A 80 -9.99 -1.98 1.67
C GLU A 80 -10.77 -1.93 0.35
N PHE A 81 -12.03 -1.50 0.38
CA PHE A 81 -12.82 -1.29 -0.83
C PHE A 81 -12.17 -0.27 -1.77
N ILE A 82 -11.70 0.87 -1.23
CA ILE A 82 -11.00 1.91 -2.00
C ILE A 82 -9.75 1.33 -2.68
N VAL A 83 -8.86 0.70 -1.92
CA VAL A 83 -7.59 0.17 -2.44
C VAL A 83 -7.83 -0.91 -3.49
N ARG A 84 -8.79 -1.80 -3.26
CA ARG A 84 -9.16 -2.83 -4.24
C ARG A 84 -9.70 -2.22 -5.53
N LYS A 85 -10.63 -1.26 -5.44
CA LYS A 85 -11.21 -0.62 -6.63
C LYS A 85 -10.20 0.20 -7.41
N ALA A 86 -9.27 0.88 -6.73
CA ALA A 86 -8.18 1.56 -7.40
C ALA A 86 -7.24 0.57 -8.12
N GLY A 87 -6.97 -0.58 -7.50
CA GLY A 87 -6.21 -1.67 -8.11
C GLY A 87 -6.86 -2.21 -9.38
N GLU A 88 -8.16 -2.55 -9.31
CA GLU A 88 -8.97 -3.01 -10.45
C GLU A 88 -8.96 -1.99 -11.60
N ALA A 89 -8.91 -0.69 -11.30
CA ALA A 89 -8.85 0.39 -12.28
C ALA A 89 -7.43 0.73 -12.75
N GLY A 90 -6.38 0.06 -12.26
CA GLY A 90 -4.98 0.38 -12.59
C GLY A 90 -4.44 1.66 -11.94
N MET A 91 -5.19 2.26 -11.02
CA MET A 91 -4.90 3.57 -10.38
C MET A 91 -4.16 3.45 -9.05
N ASN A 92 -3.23 2.48 -8.94
CA ASN A 92 -2.41 2.30 -7.74
C ASN A 92 -1.58 3.53 -7.38
N SER A 93 -1.18 4.35 -8.37
CA SER A 93 -0.48 5.63 -8.15
C SER A 93 -1.26 6.57 -7.24
N VAL A 94 -2.58 6.67 -7.41
CA VAL A 94 -3.43 7.54 -6.59
C VAL A 94 -3.46 7.09 -5.13
N ILE A 95 -3.45 5.77 -4.88
CA ILE A 95 -3.38 5.24 -3.51
C ILE A 95 -2.01 5.56 -2.88
N ILE A 96 -0.93 5.52 -3.67
CA ILE A 96 0.39 5.92 -3.22
C ILE A 96 0.40 7.42 -2.90
N ASP A 97 -0.17 8.27 -3.75
CA ASP A 97 -0.30 9.72 -3.47
C ASP A 97 -1.10 10.00 -2.19
N CYS A 98 -2.11 9.15 -1.91
CA CYS A 98 -2.86 9.21 -0.65
C CYS A 98 -1.96 8.86 0.54
N ALA A 99 -1.10 7.85 0.43
CA ALA A 99 -0.16 7.47 1.47
C ALA A 99 0.93 8.52 1.70
N GLU A 100 1.47 9.11 0.62
CA GLU A 100 2.44 10.21 0.71
C GLU A 100 1.88 11.43 1.44
N GLN A 101 0.57 11.62 1.38
CA GLN A 101 -0.17 12.67 2.06
C GLN A 101 -1.00 12.11 3.22
N SER A 102 -0.52 11.07 3.89
CA SER A 102 -1.22 10.38 4.98
C SER A 102 -1.76 11.31 6.06
N HIS A 103 -1.01 12.34 6.45
CA HIS A 103 -1.45 13.37 7.41
C HIS A 103 -2.63 14.22 6.93
N ARG A 104 -2.87 14.27 5.61
CA ARG A 104 -3.98 15.00 5.00
C ARG A 104 -5.13 14.07 4.65
N THR A 105 -4.86 12.86 4.17
CA THR A 105 -5.89 11.92 3.66
C THR A 105 -6.37 10.93 4.72
N GLY A 106 -5.59 10.74 5.79
CA GLY A 106 -5.81 9.70 6.78
C GLY A 106 -5.51 8.28 6.31
N PHE A 107 -4.94 8.10 5.11
CA PHE A 107 -4.54 6.78 4.61
C PHE A 107 -3.16 6.41 5.13
N SER A 108 -3.04 5.26 5.80
CA SER A 108 -1.75 4.78 6.33
C SER A 108 -1.48 3.34 5.92
N LEU A 109 -0.22 3.10 5.53
CA LEU A 109 0.35 1.78 5.23
C LEU A 109 0.72 1.00 6.50
N GLY A 110 0.52 1.57 7.70
CA GLY A 110 0.77 0.88 8.96
C GLY A 110 -0.21 -0.27 9.24
N ASP A 111 -1.35 -0.34 8.54
CA ASP A 111 -2.21 -1.53 8.56
C ASP A 111 -1.74 -2.53 7.51
N TYR A 112 -1.20 -3.67 7.97
CA TYR A 112 -0.56 -4.62 7.07
C TYR A 112 -1.50 -5.18 5.99
N MET A 113 -2.82 -5.27 6.22
CA MET A 113 -3.74 -5.74 5.18
C MET A 113 -3.89 -4.75 4.05
N LEU A 114 -3.90 -3.45 4.36
CA LEU A 114 -3.98 -2.41 3.34
C LEU A 114 -2.68 -2.35 2.54
N ALA A 115 -1.53 -2.48 3.22
CA ALA A 115 -0.24 -2.61 2.56
C ALA A 115 -0.17 -3.86 1.67
N GLU A 116 -0.50 -5.04 2.21
CA GLU A 116 -0.50 -6.30 1.45
C GLU A 116 -1.43 -6.25 0.25
N LEU A 117 -2.63 -5.68 0.39
CA LEU A 117 -3.57 -5.50 -0.72
C LEU A 117 -2.98 -4.60 -1.82
N LEU A 118 -2.32 -3.50 -1.46
CA LEU A 118 -1.63 -2.65 -2.43
C LEU A 118 -0.51 -3.41 -3.16
N PHE A 119 0.31 -4.18 -2.44
CA PHE A 119 1.35 -5.02 -3.06
C PHE A 119 0.74 -6.13 -3.93
N SER A 120 -0.38 -6.73 -3.53
CA SER A 120 -1.12 -7.71 -4.32
C SER A 120 -1.61 -7.10 -5.64
N ASN A 121 -2.11 -5.86 -5.64
CA ASN A 121 -2.47 -5.16 -6.87
C ASN A 121 -1.27 -4.96 -7.81
N LEU A 122 -0.08 -4.66 -7.26
CA LEU A 122 1.15 -4.50 -8.05
C LEU A 122 1.63 -5.83 -8.64
N HIS A 123 1.50 -6.93 -7.88
CA HIS A 123 1.71 -8.28 -8.38
C HIS A 123 0.77 -8.60 -9.56
N THR A 124 -0.55 -8.42 -9.38
CA THR A 124 -1.54 -8.66 -10.45
C THR A 124 -1.26 -7.84 -11.70
N LYS A 125 -0.79 -6.59 -11.52
CA LYS A 125 -0.37 -5.72 -12.63
C LYS A 125 0.81 -6.31 -13.40
N ALA A 126 1.85 -6.77 -12.70
CA ALA A 126 3.01 -7.41 -13.33
C ALA A 126 2.66 -8.75 -13.97
N GLU A 127 1.79 -9.55 -13.34
CA GLU A 127 1.28 -10.80 -13.88
C GLU A 127 0.53 -10.57 -15.21
N SER A 128 -0.35 -9.57 -15.24
CA SER A 128 -1.11 -9.20 -16.45
C SER A 128 -0.19 -8.73 -17.59
N ALA A 129 0.97 -8.16 -17.26
CA ALA A 129 2.01 -7.78 -18.22
C ALA A 129 2.96 -8.94 -18.60
N GLY A 130 2.69 -10.16 -18.14
CA GLY A 130 3.56 -11.32 -18.38
C GLY A 130 4.96 -11.17 -17.76
N TYR A 131 5.08 -10.34 -16.72
CA TYR A 131 6.32 -10.04 -16.01
C TYR A 131 7.43 -9.43 -16.89
N LYS A 132 7.06 -8.62 -17.89
CA LYS A 132 8.00 -7.92 -18.77
C LYS A 132 7.60 -6.47 -19.05
N GLY A 133 8.55 -5.68 -19.55
CA GLY A 133 8.31 -4.35 -20.10
C GLY A 133 8.03 -3.24 -19.07
N ALA A 134 7.58 -2.10 -19.59
CA ALA A 134 7.41 -0.85 -18.83
C ALA A 134 6.41 -0.95 -17.66
N GLU A 135 5.44 -1.86 -17.75
CA GLU A 135 4.46 -2.06 -16.68
C GLU A 135 5.09 -2.69 -15.43
N VAL A 136 6.03 -3.63 -15.61
CA VAL A 136 6.79 -4.21 -14.50
C VAL A 136 7.74 -3.19 -13.90
N GLU A 137 8.42 -2.41 -14.73
CA GLU A 137 9.29 -1.33 -14.25
C GLU A 137 8.49 -0.31 -13.42
N THR A 138 7.31 0.07 -13.90
CA THR A 138 6.42 0.98 -13.18
C THR A 138 5.92 0.36 -11.87
N ALA A 139 5.49 -0.91 -11.90
CA ALA A 139 5.06 -1.62 -10.69
C ALA A 139 6.21 -1.75 -9.67
N LEU A 140 7.43 -2.04 -10.11
CA LEU A 140 8.61 -2.12 -9.26
C LEU A 140 8.96 -0.76 -8.64
N ARG A 141 8.91 0.32 -9.44
CA ARG A 141 9.12 1.69 -8.96
C ARG A 141 8.10 2.06 -7.88
N GLN A 142 6.82 1.74 -8.13
CA GLN A 142 5.74 1.93 -7.16
C GLN A 142 5.95 1.10 -5.90
N ALA A 143 6.27 -0.18 -6.02
CA ALA A 143 6.51 -1.09 -4.89
C ALA A 143 7.66 -0.59 -4.01
N LYS A 144 8.78 -0.18 -4.61
CA LYS A 144 9.92 0.42 -3.91
C LYS A 144 9.54 1.72 -3.22
N ARG A 145 8.75 2.58 -3.89
CA ARG A 145 8.26 3.82 -3.29
C ARG A 145 7.40 3.55 -2.05
N VAL A 146 6.47 2.60 -2.13
CA VAL A 146 5.66 2.14 -0.99
C VAL A 146 6.54 1.57 0.12
N ALA A 147 7.56 0.78 -0.21
CA ALA A 147 8.51 0.25 0.75
C ALA A 147 9.29 1.34 1.51
N VAL A 148 9.68 2.42 0.82
CA VAL A 148 10.27 3.60 1.45
C VAL A 148 9.26 4.30 2.36
N LEU A 149 8.04 4.52 1.89
CA LEU A 149 6.98 5.18 2.68
C LEU A 149 6.70 4.43 3.98
N MET A 150 6.58 3.09 3.96
CA MET A 150 6.34 2.31 5.19
C MET A 150 7.37 2.53 6.31
N ASN A 151 8.56 3.10 6.02
CA ASN A 151 9.55 3.43 7.04
C ASN A 151 9.34 4.81 7.69
N SER A 152 8.43 5.65 7.20
CA SER A 152 8.12 6.93 7.82
C SER A 152 7.26 6.76 9.08
N GLU A 153 7.30 7.75 9.96
CA GLU A 153 6.52 7.74 11.21
C GLU A 153 5.00 7.73 10.95
N ASP A 154 4.54 8.37 9.86
CA ASP A 154 3.14 8.40 9.47
C ASP A 154 2.56 7.00 9.13
N HIS A 155 3.46 6.04 8.90
CA HIS A 155 3.14 4.66 8.54
C HIS A 155 3.57 3.66 9.62
N ALA A 156 3.93 4.14 10.81
CA ALA A 156 4.17 3.26 11.95
C ALA A 156 2.91 2.44 12.27
N PRO A 157 3.04 1.12 12.55
CA PRO A 157 1.91 0.30 12.96
C PRO A 157 1.26 0.87 14.23
N VAL A 158 0.00 1.30 14.09
CA VAL A 158 -0.78 1.87 15.21
C VAL A 158 -1.07 0.80 16.26
N ASP A 159 -1.27 -0.44 15.82
CA ASP A 159 -1.54 -1.60 16.66
C ASP A 159 -0.34 -2.55 16.65
N LYS A 160 0.39 -2.61 17.76
CA LYS A 160 1.56 -3.49 17.93
C LYS A 160 1.20 -4.99 17.98
N MET A 161 -0.07 -5.34 18.12
CA MET A 161 -0.53 -6.72 18.03
C MET A 161 -0.67 -7.20 16.59
N LYS A 162 -0.71 -6.27 15.62
CA LYS A 162 -0.74 -6.61 14.19
C LYS A 162 0.68 -6.83 13.64
N PRO A 163 0.81 -7.64 12.57
CA PRO A 163 2.08 -7.80 11.87
C PRO A 163 2.64 -6.46 11.41
N ASP A 164 3.97 -6.32 11.49
CA ASP A 164 4.66 -5.21 10.86
C ASP A 164 4.70 -5.43 9.34
N PRO A 165 4.06 -4.57 8.52
CA PRO A 165 4.02 -4.73 7.07
C PRO A 165 5.41 -4.79 6.44
N ARG A 166 6.40 -4.08 7.01
CA ARG A 166 7.78 -4.03 6.49
C ARG A 166 8.49 -5.38 6.55
N ARG A 167 8.05 -6.25 7.46
CA ARG A 167 8.63 -7.57 7.70
C ARG A 167 7.74 -8.69 7.17
N HIS A 168 6.61 -8.36 6.53
CA HIS A 168 5.65 -9.35 6.11
C HIS A 168 6.15 -10.11 4.86
N PRO A 169 6.25 -11.45 4.90
CA PRO A 169 6.79 -12.23 3.79
C PRO A 169 6.02 -12.07 2.46
N ASN A 170 4.70 -11.83 2.50
CA ASN A 170 3.93 -11.55 1.28
C ASN A 170 4.37 -10.23 0.63
N ILE A 171 4.57 -9.17 1.41
CA ILE A 171 5.02 -7.87 0.89
C ILE A 171 6.44 -7.97 0.33
N ILE A 172 7.36 -8.60 1.09
CA ILE A 172 8.75 -8.79 0.65
C ILE A 172 8.80 -9.65 -0.62
N SER A 173 7.90 -10.64 -0.75
CA SER A 173 7.88 -11.48 -1.94
C SER A 173 7.50 -10.76 -3.21
N VAL A 174 6.59 -9.77 -3.16
CA VAL A 174 6.24 -8.96 -4.33
C VAL A 174 7.45 -8.10 -4.74
N LEU A 175 8.19 -7.55 -3.78
CA LEU A 175 9.44 -6.82 -4.07
C LEU A 175 10.48 -7.73 -4.73
N LEU A 176 10.65 -8.95 -4.21
CA LEU A 176 11.55 -9.94 -4.79
C LEU A 176 11.13 -10.33 -6.22
N GLU A 177 9.84 -10.61 -6.42
CA GLU A 177 9.27 -10.97 -7.70
C GLU A 177 9.46 -9.88 -8.74
N LEU A 178 9.04 -8.64 -8.44
CA LEU A 178 9.16 -7.53 -9.37
C LEU A 178 10.63 -7.20 -9.69
N SER A 179 11.52 -7.29 -8.70
CA SER A 179 12.96 -7.07 -8.90
C SER A 179 13.57 -8.17 -9.78
N ALA A 180 13.22 -9.43 -9.54
CA ALA A 180 13.71 -10.55 -10.33
C ALA A 180 13.17 -10.53 -11.75
N ALA A 181 11.88 -10.23 -11.94
CA ALA A 181 11.26 -10.04 -13.24
C ALA A 181 11.97 -8.94 -14.04
N HIS A 182 12.20 -7.77 -13.42
CA HIS A 182 12.90 -6.68 -14.06
C HIS A 182 14.36 -7.02 -14.40
N ALA A 183 15.07 -7.75 -13.53
CA ALA A 183 16.44 -8.20 -13.81
C ALA A 183 16.51 -9.20 -14.98
N LEU A 184 15.56 -10.13 -15.06
CA LEU A 184 15.47 -11.10 -16.14
C LEU A 184 15.15 -10.43 -17.49
N ASP A 185 14.26 -9.44 -17.49
CA ASP A 185 13.80 -8.76 -18.71
C ASP A 185 14.78 -7.67 -19.19
N ALA A 186 15.16 -6.74 -18.32
CA ALA A 186 15.92 -5.54 -18.68
C ALA A 186 17.45 -5.75 -18.64
N PHE A 187 17.95 -6.66 -17.79
CA PHE A 187 19.38 -6.82 -17.54
C PHE A 187 19.92 -8.20 -17.94
N GLY A 188 19.16 -8.98 -18.71
CA GLY A 188 19.57 -10.30 -19.19
C GLY A 188 19.84 -11.29 -18.06
N GLY A 189 19.10 -11.18 -16.95
CA GLY A 189 19.21 -12.05 -15.79
C GLY A 189 20.32 -11.70 -14.79
N LYS A 190 20.89 -10.50 -14.88
CA LYS A 190 21.88 -9.98 -13.92
C LYS A 190 21.22 -9.07 -12.89
N ASP A 191 21.51 -9.29 -11.61
CA ASP A 191 21.12 -8.42 -10.49
C ASP A 191 22.00 -7.17 -10.41
N THR A 192 21.94 -6.32 -11.43
CA THR A 192 22.78 -5.12 -11.56
C THR A 192 22.62 -4.13 -10.41
N LEU A 193 21.41 -4.07 -9.82
CA LEU A 193 21.07 -3.17 -8.72
C LEU A 193 21.24 -3.83 -7.33
N GLY A 194 21.47 -5.13 -7.25
CA GLY A 194 21.58 -5.89 -6.00
C GLY A 194 20.25 -6.09 -5.25
N ASP A 195 19.13 -5.68 -5.86
CA ASP A 195 17.81 -5.73 -5.23
C ASP A 195 17.32 -7.16 -5.10
N VAL A 196 17.57 -8.03 -6.08
CA VAL A 196 17.10 -9.42 -6.05
C VAL A 196 17.74 -10.15 -4.86
N ARG A 197 19.05 -10.00 -4.70
CA ARG A 197 19.77 -10.55 -3.55
C ARG A 197 19.25 -9.98 -2.24
N SER A 198 19.13 -8.65 -2.14
CA SER A 198 18.67 -7.99 -0.92
C SER A 198 17.29 -8.47 -0.48
N TYR A 199 16.33 -8.55 -1.40
CA TYR A 199 14.97 -9.00 -1.07
C TYR A 199 14.90 -10.51 -0.83
N ALA A 200 15.73 -11.33 -1.49
CA ALA A 200 15.84 -12.76 -1.20
C ALA A 200 16.32 -13.01 0.23
N GLU A 201 17.39 -12.33 0.65
CA GLU A 201 17.92 -12.43 2.02
C GLU A 201 16.89 -11.93 3.06
N LYS A 202 16.20 -10.81 2.78
CA LYS A 202 15.12 -10.31 3.63
C LYS A 202 13.96 -11.30 3.75
N LEU A 203 13.56 -11.94 2.65
CA LEU A 203 12.48 -12.93 2.64
C LEU A 203 12.86 -14.14 3.49
N LEU A 204 14.09 -14.64 3.37
CA LEU A 204 14.59 -15.75 4.18
C LEU A 204 14.66 -15.37 5.66
N GLY A 205 15.16 -14.18 5.99
CA GLY A 205 15.25 -13.70 7.37
C GLY A 205 13.90 -13.43 8.03
N THR A 206 12.85 -13.23 7.24
CA THR A 206 11.48 -13.00 7.73
C THR A 206 10.56 -14.21 7.56
N TRP A 207 11.05 -15.32 6.99
CA TRP A 207 10.25 -16.49 6.64
C TRP A 207 9.47 -17.09 7.82
N VAL A 208 10.09 -17.11 9.01
CA VAL A 208 9.49 -17.60 10.26
C VAL A 208 8.24 -16.83 10.70
N LEU A 209 7.97 -15.68 10.08
CA LEU A 209 6.78 -14.86 10.36
C LEU A 209 5.56 -15.31 9.55
N ARG A 210 5.68 -16.20 8.55
CA ARG A 210 4.57 -16.64 7.70
C ARG A 210 3.39 -17.22 8.48
N GLY A 211 3.64 -18.22 9.33
CA GLY A 211 2.58 -18.90 10.09
C GLY A 211 2.19 -18.25 11.42
N LYS A 212 2.67 -17.03 11.70
CA LYS A 212 2.39 -16.37 13.00
C LYS A 212 1.09 -15.59 13.02
N PHE A 213 0.44 -15.42 11.87
CA PHE A 213 -0.63 -14.44 11.69
C PHE A 213 -1.86 -15.01 10.98
N ASP A 214 -2.16 -16.29 11.20
CA ASP A 214 -3.22 -17.03 10.49
C ASP A 214 -4.62 -16.41 10.64
N SER A 215 -4.85 -15.60 11.67
CA SER A 215 -6.11 -14.87 11.83
C SER A 215 -5.92 -13.49 12.43
N ILE A 216 -6.43 -12.46 11.75
CA ILE A 216 -6.38 -11.08 12.24
C ILE A 216 -7.79 -10.55 12.44
N LYS A 217 -8.04 -10.09 13.67
CA LYS A 217 -9.34 -9.59 14.12
C LYS A 217 -9.44 -8.10 13.77
N TYR A 218 -10.39 -7.78 12.91
CA TYR A 218 -10.78 -6.40 12.61
C TYR A 218 -12.10 -6.06 13.31
N PRO A 219 -12.48 -4.76 13.41
CA PRO A 219 -13.73 -4.36 14.06
C PRO A 219 -14.95 -5.10 13.49
N LYS A 220 -15.86 -5.52 14.38
CA LYS A 220 -17.11 -6.27 14.14
C LYS A 220 -16.91 -7.58 13.35
N LYS A 221 -16.72 -8.69 14.05
CA LYS A 221 -16.84 -10.10 13.57
C LYS A 221 -16.09 -10.49 12.28
N ASN A 222 -15.28 -9.61 11.71
CA ASN A 222 -14.51 -9.84 10.49
C ASN A 222 -13.15 -10.40 10.87
N ILE A 223 -13.05 -11.72 10.89
CA ILE A 223 -11.80 -12.45 11.00
C ILE A 223 -11.31 -12.71 9.58
N ARG A 224 -10.13 -12.20 9.24
CA ARG A 224 -9.48 -12.54 7.96
C ARG A 224 -8.36 -13.53 8.19
N LYS A 225 -8.30 -14.53 7.32
CA LYS A 225 -7.15 -15.44 7.23
C LYS A 225 -6.08 -14.78 6.36
N VAL A 226 -4.85 -14.75 6.87
CA VAL A 226 -3.70 -14.36 6.08
C VAL A 226 -3.30 -15.57 5.27
N THR A 227 -3.34 -15.44 3.96
CA THR A 227 -2.91 -16.49 3.04
C THR A 227 -1.67 -16.04 2.31
N ASP A 228 -0.82 -17.01 1.96
CA ASP A 228 0.34 -16.72 1.14
C ASP A 228 -0.09 -16.18 -0.22
N LEU A 229 0.49 -15.05 -0.64
CA LEU A 229 0.25 -14.52 -1.98
C LEU A 229 0.91 -15.42 -3.04
N PRO A 230 0.34 -15.53 -4.25
CA PRO A 230 0.99 -16.25 -5.36
C PRO A 230 2.41 -15.73 -5.66
N SER A 231 2.64 -14.44 -5.43
CA SER A 231 3.93 -13.76 -5.56
C SER A 231 5.05 -14.38 -4.74
N VAL A 232 4.73 -15.10 -3.67
CA VAL A 232 5.71 -15.77 -2.80
C VAL A 232 6.47 -16.82 -3.58
N ARG A 233 5.70 -17.75 -4.15
CA ARG A 233 6.25 -18.83 -4.96
C ARG A 233 6.92 -18.26 -6.20
N LYS A 234 6.21 -17.36 -6.90
CA LYS A 234 6.66 -16.80 -8.17
C LYS A 234 7.95 -15.99 -8.01
N GLY A 235 8.05 -15.18 -6.96
CA GLY A 235 9.25 -14.41 -6.65
C GLY A 235 10.46 -15.29 -6.37
N ILE A 236 10.29 -16.40 -5.64
CA ILE A 236 11.38 -17.36 -5.43
C ILE A 236 11.78 -18.05 -6.74
N GLU A 237 10.82 -18.49 -7.54
CA GLU A 237 11.06 -19.14 -8.84
C GLU A 237 11.81 -18.22 -9.82
N MET A 238 11.47 -16.93 -9.85
CA MET A 238 12.17 -15.94 -10.67
C MET A 238 13.55 -15.60 -10.12
N ALA A 239 13.68 -15.41 -8.81
CA ALA A 239 14.97 -15.12 -8.19
C ALA A 239 15.99 -16.24 -8.46
N LEU A 240 15.57 -17.50 -8.45
CA LEU A 240 16.43 -18.65 -8.77
C LEU A 240 16.90 -18.68 -10.24
N GLN A 241 16.32 -17.87 -11.12
CA GLN A 241 16.76 -17.73 -12.51
C GLN A 241 17.83 -16.64 -12.69
N VAL A 242 18.01 -15.76 -11.71
CA VAL A 242 18.99 -14.67 -11.74
C VAL A 242 20.40 -15.22 -11.49
N GLU A 243 21.37 -14.77 -12.29
CA GLU A 243 22.72 -15.35 -12.37
C GLU A 243 23.48 -15.29 -11.05
N GLU A 244 23.40 -14.18 -10.33
CA GLU A 244 24.05 -13.98 -9.04
C GLU A 244 23.47 -14.92 -7.97
N ILE A 245 22.16 -15.19 -8.02
CA ILE A 245 21.49 -16.13 -7.12
C ILE A 245 21.87 -17.56 -7.46
N LYS A 246 21.91 -17.94 -8.76
CA LYS A 246 22.34 -19.27 -9.21
C LYS A 246 23.76 -19.60 -8.75
N LYS A 247 24.67 -18.64 -8.84
CA LYS A 247 26.08 -18.79 -8.45
C LYS A 247 26.26 -18.92 -6.95
N ASP A 248 25.36 -18.35 -6.15
CA ASP A 248 25.35 -18.52 -4.71
C ASP A 248 24.68 -19.84 -4.30
N GLY A 249 25.50 -20.88 -4.09
CA GLY A 249 25.02 -22.20 -3.71
C GLY A 249 24.23 -22.20 -2.40
N LYS A 250 24.61 -21.38 -1.42
CA LYS A 250 23.92 -21.33 -0.11
C LYS A 250 22.57 -20.65 -0.23
N LEU A 251 22.55 -19.46 -0.86
CA LEU A 251 21.32 -18.68 -1.02
C LEU A 251 20.31 -19.40 -1.91
N SER A 252 20.75 -19.95 -3.04
CA SER A 252 19.87 -20.72 -3.94
C SER A 252 19.32 -21.98 -3.30
N GLN A 253 20.12 -22.70 -2.49
CA GLN A 253 19.63 -23.86 -1.75
C GLN A 253 18.56 -23.46 -0.72
N ALA A 254 18.82 -22.41 0.07
CA ALA A 254 17.87 -21.91 1.05
C ALA A 254 16.53 -21.51 0.40
N LEU A 255 16.56 -20.80 -0.72
CA LEU A 255 15.36 -20.46 -1.49
C LEU A 255 14.61 -21.70 -2.01
N ARG A 256 15.32 -22.73 -2.50
CA ARG A 256 14.71 -24.00 -2.94
C ARG A 256 14.08 -24.79 -1.78
N GLU A 257 14.64 -24.72 -0.58
CA GLU A 257 14.02 -25.29 0.63
C GLU A 257 12.69 -24.61 0.93
N ARG A 258 12.66 -23.26 0.93
CA ARG A 258 11.41 -22.51 1.11
C ARG A 258 10.39 -22.80 0.02
N LEU A 259 10.81 -22.94 -1.23
CA LEU A 259 9.93 -23.32 -2.32
C LEU A 259 9.32 -24.72 -2.15
N ARG A 260 10.04 -25.66 -1.50
CA ARG A 260 9.51 -26.98 -1.15
C ARG A 260 8.47 -26.90 -0.04
N GLU A 261 8.70 -26.06 0.97
CA GLU A 261 7.73 -25.82 2.06
C GLU A 261 6.39 -25.29 1.52
N LEU A 262 6.40 -24.50 0.44
CA LEU A 262 5.17 -24.03 -0.23
C LEU A 262 4.43 -25.11 -1.03
N LYS A 263 5.11 -26.20 -1.41
CA LYS A 263 4.53 -27.31 -2.19
C LYS A 263 3.88 -28.36 -1.30
N THR A 264 4.34 -28.49 -0.07
CA THR A 264 3.68 -29.30 0.95
C THR A 264 2.46 -28.52 1.41
N PRO A 265 1.23 -29.05 1.31
CA PRO A 265 0.12 -28.46 2.05
C PRO A 265 0.57 -28.38 3.50
N ALA A 266 0.50 -27.20 4.11
CA ALA A 266 0.68 -27.10 5.55
C ALA A 266 -0.35 -28.06 6.18
N ASP A 267 0.14 -29.16 6.76
CA ASP A 267 -0.68 -30.12 7.48
C ASP A 267 -1.48 -29.36 8.54
N GLY A 268 -2.76 -29.10 8.25
CA GLY A 268 -3.65 -28.35 9.15
C GLY A 268 -4.77 -27.54 8.48
N ALA A 269 -4.66 -27.15 7.21
CA ALA A 269 -5.73 -26.41 6.54
C ALA A 269 -6.68 -27.35 5.77
N ARG A 270 -7.56 -28.05 6.51
CA ARG A 270 -8.74 -28.69 5.90
C ARG A 270 -9.70 -27.61 5.38
N ALA A 271 -10.20 -27.85 4.17
CA ALA A 271 -11.26 -27.10 3.50
C ALA A 271 -12.52 -26.98 4.35
#